data_AF-A0A132GSU8-F1
#
_entry.id   AF-A0A132GSU8-F1
#
_cell.length_a   1.000
_cell.length_b   1.000
_cell.length_c   1.000
_cell.angle_alpha   90.00
_cell.angle_beta   90.00
_cell.angle_gamma   90.00
#
_symmetry.space_group_name_H-M   'P 1'
#
loop_
_entity.id
_entity.type
_entity.pdbx_description
1 polymer ?
#
loop_
_entity_poly.entity_id
_entity_poly.type
_entity_poly.pdbx_seq_one_letter_code
_entity_poly.pdbx_strand_id
1 'polypeptide(L)'
;MTQETFKLIDAVCREGVANDVWGVAEDFNTSVHLGSRENIDLLGKFLFVYRERREHFPFIGKHTPTHSLHYDEDTIIDLYQLN
;
A
#
# COMPACT_ATOMS: atom_id res chain seq x y z
N MET A 1 1.36 -10.45 -14.64
CA MET A 1 1.99 -9.28 -14.03
C MET A 1 2.16 -8.22 -15.11
N THR A 2 1.45 -7.11 -14.98
CA THR A 2 1.60 -5.97 -15.89
C THR A 2 2.93 -5.24 -15.65
N GLN A 3 3.36 -4.44 -16.64
CA GLN A 3 4.55 -3.60 -16.52
C GLN A 3 4.42 -2.58 -15.38
N GLU A 4 3.20 -2.07 -15.15
CA GLU A 4 2.94 -1.12 -14.07
C GLU A 4 3.06 -1.76 -12.69
N THR A 5 2.54 -2.98 -12.51
CA THR A 5 2.75 -3.75 -11.28
C THR A 5 4.23 -4.02 -11.02
N PHE A 6 5.00 -4.38 -12.07
CA PHE A 6 6.44 -4.57 -11.91
C PHE A 6 7.16 -3.29 -11.50
N LYS A 7 6.84 -2.14 -12.11
CA LYS A 7 7.44 -0.84 -11.76
C LYS A 7 7.10 -0.41 -10.34
N LEU A 8 5.88 -0.66 -9.86
CA LEU A 8 5.49 -0.36 -8.49
C LEU A 8 6.32 -1.17 -7.48
N ILE A 9 6.46 -2.47 -7.70
CA ILE A 9 7.28 -3.33 -6.83
C ILE A 9 8.76 -2.90 -6.88
N ASP A 10 9.29 -2.60 -8.06
CA ASP A 10 10.64 -2.03 -8.23
C ASP A 10 10.80 -0.70 -7.49
N ALA A 11 9.79 0.17 -7.50
CA ALA A 11 9.79 1.43 -6.77
C ALA A 11 9.86 1.20 -5.25
N VAL A 12 9.05 0.28 -4.70
CA VAL A 12 9.08 -0.07 -3.27
C VAL A 12 10.45 -0.62 -2.86
N CYS A 13 10.99 -1.55 -3.65
CA CYS A 13 12.32 -2.11 -3.40
C CYS A 13 13.43 -1.05 -3.46
N ARG A 14 13.36 -0.10 -4.40
CA ARG A 14 14.36 0.98 -4.55
C ARG A 14 14.28 2.03 -3.46
N GLU A 15 13.07 2.28 -2.96
CA GLU A 15 12.84 3.20 -1.85
C GLU A 15 13.49 2.70 -0.56
N GLY A 16 13.73 1.38 -0.44
CA GLY A 16 14.35 0.78 0.73
C GLY A 16 13.40 0.76 1.94
N VAL A 17 12.10 0.73 1.65
CA VAL A 17 11.02 0.67 2.64
C VAL A 17 11.18 -0.57 3.51
N ALA A 18 11.11 -0.41 4.83
CA ALA A 18 11.33 -1.51 5.77
C ALA A 18 10.28 -2.62 5.59
N ASN A 19 10.67 -3.87 5.79
CA ASN A 19 9.83 -5.03 5.46
C ASN A 19 8.55 -5.13 6.31
N ASP A 20 8.45 -4.39 7.41
CA ASP A 20 7.30 -4.30 8.29
C ASP A 20 6.29 -3.21 7.90
N VAL A 21 6.65 -2.31 6.98
CA VAL A 21 5.80 -1.19 6.54
C VAL A 21 5.23 -1.38 5.12
N TRP A 22 5.43 -2.54 4.48
CA TRP A 22 4.75 -2.86 3.22
C TRP A 22 4.55 -4.36 3.03
N GLY A 23 3.68 -4.72 2.10
CA GLY A 23 3.46 -6.11 1.71
C GLY A 23 2.45 -6.27 0.60
N VAL A 24 2.08 -7.51 0.32
CA VAL A 24 1.04 -7.86 -0.65
C VAL A 24 0.00 -8.78 -0.01
N ALA A 25 -1.26 -8.59 -0.38
CA ALA A 25 -2.38 -9.38 0.10
C ALA A 25 -3.40 -9.63 -1.02
N GLU A 26 -4.15 -10.72 -0.91
CA GLU A 26 -5.21 -11.11 -1.84
C GLU A 26 -6.48 -11.39 -1.02
N ASP A 27 -7.62 -10.87 -1.50
CA ASP A 27 -8.96 -11.12 -0.94
C ASP A 27 -9.03 -10.95 0.60
N PHE A 28 -8.98 -9.71 1.08
CA PHE A 28 -8.88 -9.43 2.52
C PHE A 28 -9.76 -8.26 2.97
N ASN A 29 -10.09 -8.26 4.27
CA ASN A 29 -10.71 -7.14 4.94
C ASN A 29 -9.65 -6.18 5.50
N THR A 30 -9.76 -4.89 5.18
CA THR A 30 -8.76 -3.88 5.53
C THR A 30 -8.57 -3.71 7.04
N SER A 31 -9.66 -3.74 7.82
CA SER A 31 -9.60 -3.53 9.27
C SER A 31 -9.01 -4.75 10.00
N VAL A 32 -9.32 -5.96 9.54
CA VAL A 32 -8.84 -7.22 10.14
C VAL A 32 -7.38 -7.50 9.77
N HIS A 33 -7.02 -7.27 8.50
CA HIS A 33 -5.69 -7.64 8.00
C HIS A 33 -4.66 -6.54 8.23
N LEU A 34 -5.03 -5.28 8.00
CA LEU A 34 -4.11 -4.14 8.02
C LEU A 34 -4.28 -3.25 9.26
N GLY A 35 -5.33 -3.47 10.05
CA GLY A 35 -5.64 -2.62 11.21
C GLY A 35 -6.16 -1.23 10.83
N SER A 36 -6.65 -1.04 9.60
CA SER A 36 -7.22 0.25 9.20
C SER A 36 -8.49 0.59 9.97
N ARG A 37 -8.75 1.89 10.15
CA ARG A 37 -10.01 2.41 10.71
C ARG A 37 -11.19 2.14 9.78
N GLU A 38 -10.96 2.18 8.47
CA GLU A 38 -11.93 1.79 7.46
C GLU A 38 -12.10 0.27 7.44
N ASN A 39 -13.34 -0.18 7.32
CA ASN A 39 -13.70 -1.60 7.25
C ASN A 39 -14.26 -1.92 5.85
N ILE A 40 -13.37 -2.33 4.94
CA ILE A 40 -13.69 -2.59 3.53
C ILE A 40 -13.23 -4.00 3.18
N ASP A 41 -14.09 -4.77 2.52
CA ASP A 41 -13.71 -6.03 1.89
C ASP A 41 -13.15 -5.76 0.49
N LEU A 42 -11.88 -6.06 0.29
CA LEU A 42 -11.19 -5.90 -0.99
C LEU A 42 -11.04 -7.26 -1.68
N LEU A 43 -11.46 -7.31 -2.94
CA LEU A 43 -11.30 -8.47 -3.81
C LEU A 43 -10.20 -8.22 -4.85
N GLY A 44 -9.35 -9.22 -5.06
CA GLY A 44 -8.17 -9.15 -5.90
C GLY A 44 -6.87 -8.93 -5.11
N LYS A 45 -5.80 -8.65 -5.84
CA LYS A 45 -4.44 -8.54 -5.30
C LYS A 45 -4.07 -7.09 -5.08
N PHE A 46 -3.50 -6.78 -3.93
CA PHE A 46 -3.07 -5.43 -3.58
C PHE A 46 -1.65 -5.45 -3.01
N LEU A 47 -0.92 -4.37 -3.28
CA LEU A 47 0.25 -3.97 -2.51
C LEU A 47 -0.18 -2.89 -1.53
N PHE A 48 0.21 -3.01 -0.26
CA PHE A 48 -0.03 -2.00 0.76
C PHE A 48 1.31 -1.40 1.22
N VAL A 49 1.30 -0.10 1.52
CA VAL A 49 2.42 0.62 2.14
C VAL A 49 1.88 1.47 3.28
N TYR A 50 2.40 1.26 4.48
CA TYR A 50 2.21 2.16 5.62
C TYR A 50 3.16 3.34 5.45
N ARG A 51 2.61 4.55 5.53
CA ARG A 51 3.35 5.79 5.33
C ARG A 51 2.92 6.82 6.36
N GLU A 52 3.87 7.45 7.02
CA GLU A 52 3.56 8.62 7.84
C GLU A 52 3.12 9.79 6.95
N ARG A 53 2.19 10.62 7.41
CA ARG A 53 1.64 11.75 6.63
C ARG A 53 2.71 12.71 6.09
N ARG A 54 3.84 12.82 6.80
CA ARG A 54 4.98 13.68 6.44
C ARG A 54 6.06 12.96 5.63
N GLU A 55 6.00 11.63 5.57
CA GLU A 55 6.95 10.83 4.83
C GLU A 55 6.66 10.91 3.33
N HIS A 56 7.74 11.10 2.56
CA HIS A 56 7.69 11.24 1.12
C HIS A 56 8.54 10.16 0.46
N PHE A 57 7.88 9.25 -0.27
CA PHE A 57 8.53 8.23 -1.08
C PHE A 57 8.67 8.73 -2.54
N PRO A 58 9.83 9.24 -2.97
CA PRO A 58 10.05 9.76 -4.31
C PRO A 58 9.81 8.76 -5.45
N PHE A 59 9.95 7.45 -5.21
CA PHE A 59 9.69 6.43 -6.23
C PHE A 59 8.26 5.93 -6.16
N ILE A 60 7.78 5.53 -4.98
CA ILE A 60 6.41 5.03 -4.81
C ILE A 60 5.39 6.13 -5.11
N GLY A 61 5.65 7.38 -4.71
CA GLY A 61 4.77 8.53 -4.90
C GLY A 61 4.52 8.94 -6.36
N LYS A 62 5.21 8.30 -7.32
CA LYS A 62 4.90 8.42 -8.75
C LYS A 62 3.69 7.57 -9.17
N HIS A 63 3.25 6.65 -8.31
CA HIS A 63 2.09 5.80 -8.50
C HIS A 63 0.93 6.34 -7.67
N THR A 64 -0.26 6.37 -8.26
CA THR A 64 -1.49 6.77 -7.56
C THR A 64 -2.07 5.56 -6.81
N PRO A 65 -2.30 5.65 -5.48
CA PRO A 65 -3.00 4.62 -4.74
C PRO A 65 -4.43 4.42 -5.26
N THR A 66 -4.89 3.18 -5.28
CA THR A 66 -6.30 2.82 -5.47
C THR A 66 -7.14 3.27 -4.27
N HIS A 67 -6.60 3.08 -3.06
CA HIS A 67 -7.18 3.57 -1.82
C HIS A 67 -6.08 4.12 -0.91
N SER A 68 -6.44 5.09 -0.07
CA SER A 68 -5.60 5.55 1.04
C SER A 68 -6.46 5.49 2.30
N LEU A 69 -6.06 4.65 3.25
CA LEU A 69 -6.80 4.34 4.47
C LEU A 69 -6.10 4.92 5.69
N HIS A 70 -6.82 5.11 6.80
CA HIS A 70 -6.23 5.58 8.04
C HIS A 70 -5.88 4.39 8.93
N TYR A 71 -4.61 4.27 9.33
CA TYR A 71 -4.23 3.37 10.42
C TYR A 71 -4.44 4.09 11.77
N ASP A 72 -3.83 5.27 11.90
CA ASP A 72 -4.01 6.16 13.05
C ASP A 72 -4.12 7.65 12.59
N GLU A 73 -3.80 8.60 13.46
CA GLU A 73 -3.90 10.04 13.14
C GLU A 73 -2.79 10.53 12.20
N ASP A 74 -1.63 9.87 12.21
CA ASP A 74 -0.42 10.27 11.51
C ASP A 74 0.01 9.27 10.43
N THR A 75 -0.58 8.07 10.40
CA THR A 75 -0.22 6.98 9.49
C THR A 75 -1.36 6.65 8.53
N ILE A 76 -1.03 6.63 7.25
CA ILE A 76 -1.90 6.25 6.14
C ILE A 76 -1.43 4.91 5.58
N ILE A 77 -2.37 4.08 5.12
CA ILE A 77 -2.11 2.86 4.38
C ILE A 77 -2.50 3.10 2.93
N ASP A 78 -1.51 3.25 2.06
CA ASP A 78 -1.70 3.39 0.63
C ASP A 78 -1.81 2.00 -0.02
N LEU A 79 -2.92 1.74 -0.70
CA LEU A 79 -3.25 0.48 -1.35
C LEU A 79 -3.20 0.62 -2.86
N TYR A 80 -2.51 -0.29 -3.53
CA TYR A 80 -2.36 -0.31 -4.99
C TYR A 80 -2.85 -1.64 -5.53
N GLN A 81 -3.90 -1.61 -6.35
CA GLN A 81 -4.40 -2.81 -7.01
C GLN A 81 -3.39 -3.34 -8.03
N LEU A 82 -3.13 -4.64 -7.97
CA LEU A 82 -2.19 -5.33 -8.85
C LEU A 82 -2.97 -6.04 -9.96
N ASN A 83 -2.72 -5.64 -11.21
CA ASN A 83 -3.33 -6.18 -12.42
C ASN A 83 -2.36 -7.09 -13.19
#